data_AF-A0AAX3WD81-F1
#
_entry.id   AF-A0AAX3WD81-F1
#
_cell.length_a   1.000
_cell.length_b   1.000
_cell.length_c   1.000
_cell.angle_alpha   90.00
_cell.angle_beta   90.00
_cell.angle_gamma   90.00
#
_symmetry.space_group_name_H-M   'P 1'
#
loop_
_entity.id
_entity.type
_entity.pdbx_description
1 polymer ?
#
loop_
_entity_poly.entity_id
_entity_poly.type
_entity_poly.pdbx_seq_one_letter_code
_entity_poly.pdbx_strand_id
1 'polypeptide(L)'
;MTAGRAVRRPTSTEWVGLGFLAGAAGLVFIAVSDFDAAVTGLSAGAELIEVSSHAPAALPAAIGLSAFAAMLLRRKGTPRGDTRLMAAALACIPLMLLLPIPYLLTWRAILTDHGYTPCETTVAGRRAVYRWGRTASGSCR
;
A
#
# COMPACT_ATOMS: atom_id res chain seq x y z
N MET A 1 -6.15 -38.38 32.14
CA MET A 1 -7.03 -37.99 31.03
C MET A 1 -6.39 -36.82 30.28
N THR A 2 -5.59 -37.11 29.26
CA THR A 2 -5.01 -36.08 28.39
C THR A 2 -6.04 -35.70 27.34
N ALA A 3 -6.62 -34.51 27.49
CA ALA A 3 -7.49 -33.92 26.47
C ALA A 3 -6.67 -33.74 25.19
N GLY A 4 -6.78 -34.69 24.27
CA GLY A 4 -6.21 -34.55 22.93
C GLY A 4 -6.83 -33.32 22.30
N ARG A 5 -6.04 -32.26 22.09
CA ARG A 5 -6.42 -31.14 21.23
C ARG A 5 -6.73 -31.74 19.86
N ALA A 6 -8.01 -31.90 19.56
CA ALA A 6 -8.45 -32.27 18.22
C ALA A 6 -7.96 -31.18 17.29
N VAL A 7 -6.91 -31.47 16.52
CA VAL A 7 -6.40 -30.59 15.48
C VAL A 7 -7.48 -30.52 14.42
N ARG A 8 -8.32 -29.48 14.50
CA ARG A 8 -9.38 -29.24 13.52
C ARG A 8 -8.70 -28.92 12.20
N ARG A 9 -8.95 -29.73 11.17
CA ARG A 9 -8.48 -29.41 9.82
C ARG A 9 -9.14 -28.11 9.36
N PRO A 10 -8.36 -27.11 8.93
CA PRO A 10 -8.90 -25.86 8.44
C PRO A 10 -9.76 -26.06 7.19
N THR A 11 -10.86 -25.31 7.09
CA THR A 11 -11.75 -25.36 5.92
C THR A 11 -11.15 -24.57 4.75
N SER A 12 -11.60 -24.83 3.52
CA SER A 12 -11.15 -24.09 2.33
C SER A 12 -11.32 -22.57 2.48
N THR A 13 -12.38 -22.13 3.15
CA THR A 13 -12.64 -20.72 3.49
C THR A 13 -11.62 -20.12 4.45
N GLU A 14 -11.09 -20.90 5.40
CA GLU A 14 -10.06 -20.45 6.33
C GLU A 14 -8.73 -20.23 5.60
N TRP A 15 -8.40 -21.09 4.61
CA TRP A 15 -7.22 -20.90 3.75
C TRP A 15 -7.33 -19.66 2.85
N VAL A 16 -8.49 -19.43 2.24
CA VAL A 16 -8.72 -18.24 1.41
C VAL A 16 -8.64 -16.97 2.24
N GLY A 17 -9.23 -16.96 3.44
CA GLY A 17 -9.11 -15.83 4.37
C GLY A 17 -7.67 -15.55 4.79
N LEU A 18 -6.87 -16.60 5.04
CA LEU A 18 -5.45 -16.46 5.35
C LEU A 18 -4.65 -15.91 4.16
N GLY A 19 -4.97 -16.34 2.93
CA GLY A 19 -4.40 -15.83 1.70
C GLY A 19 -4.67 -14.33 1.52
N PHE A 20 -5.88 -13.86 1.82
CA PHE A 20 -6.19 -12.43 1.80
C PHE A 20 -5.41 -11.62 2.83
N LEU A 21 -5.23 -12.14 4.05
CA LEU A 21 -4.39 -11.49 5.07
C LEU A 21 -2.91 -11.42 4.65
N ALA A 22 -2.38 -12.50 4.05
CA ALA A 22 -1.02 -12.51 3.52
C ALA A 22 -0.85 -11.47 2.39
N GLY A 23 -1.81 -11.40 1.47
CA GLY A 23 -1.84 -10.39 0.42
C GLY A 23 -1.91 -8.97 0.98
N ALA A 24 -2.77 -8.73 1.99
CA ALA A 24 -2.86 -7.45 2.67
C ALA A 24 -1.53 -7.04 3.32
N ALA A 25 -0.86 -7.96 4.01
CA ALA A 25 0.45 -7.70 4.62
C ALA A 25 1.51 -7.31 3.58
N GLY A 26 1.53 -8.00 2.42
CA GLY A 26 2.43 -7.65 1.31
C GLY A 26 2.18 -6.24 0.76
N LEU A 27 0.92 -5.83 0.64
CA LEU A 27 0.56 -4.49 0.18
C LEU A 27 0.94 -3.40 1.20
N VAL A 28 0.76 -3.65 2.50
CA VAL A 28 1.25 -2.75 3.55
C VAL A 28 2.77 -2.63 3.48
N PHE A 29 3.48 -3.75 3.32
CA PHE A 29 4.93 -3.74 3.20
C PHE A 29 5.40 -2.88 2.03
N ILE A 30 4.77 -3.00 0.86
CA ILE A 30 5.08 -2.17 -0.32
C ILE A 30 4.87 -0.68 -0.01
N ALA A 31 3.73 -0.32 0.59
CA ALA A 31 3.42 1.08 0.91
C ALA A 31 4.40 1.68 1.91
N VAL A 32 4.69 0.95 2.99
CA VAL A 32 5.59 1.41 4.05
C VAL A 32 7.02 1.49 3.54
N SER A 33 7.48 0.53 2.73
CA SER A 33 8.84 0.52 2.19
C SER A 33 9.08 1.70 1.23
N ASP A 34 8.12 2.05 0.40
CA ASP A 34 8.24 3.24 -0.49
C ASP A 34 8.33 4.53 0.32
N PHE A 35 7.44 4.69 1.31
CA PHE A 35 7.44 5.86 2.17
C PHE A 35 8.74 5.99 2.98
N ASP A 36 9.19 4.89 3.58
CA ASP A 36 10.42 4.84 4.36
C ASP A 36 11.67 5.14 3.51
N ALA A 37 11.74 4.57 2.30
CA ALA A 37 12.84 4.84 1.38
C ALA A 37 12.88 6.32 0.97
N ALA A 38 11.74 6.93 0.66
CA ALA A 38 11.66 8.34 0.29
C ALA A 38 12.02 9.28 1.45
N VAL A 39 11.51 9.01 2.67
CA VAL A 39 11.84 9.79 3.88
C VAL A 39 13.30 9.64 4.25
N THR A 40 13.83 8.42 4.25
CA THR A 40 15.23 8.14 4.55
C THR A 40 16.14 8.84 3.54
N GLY A 41 15.85 8.72 2.25
CA GLY A 41 16.59 9.42 1.18
C GLY A 41 16.58 10.94 1.35
N LEU A 42 15.42 11.52 1.71
CA LEU A 42 15.30 12.95 1.99
C LEU A 42 16.14 13.37 3.20
N SER A 43 16.05 12.64 4.31
CA SER A 43 16.78 12.94 5.55
C SER A 43 18.30 12.80 5.40
N ALA A 44 18.75 11.80 4.63
CA ALA A 44 20.16 11.60 4.30
C ALA A 44 20.68 12.58 3.24
N GLY A 45 19.78 13.36 2.62
CA GLY A 45 20.14 14.27 1.54
C GLY A 45 20.67 13.53 0.31
N ALA A 46 20.07 12.39 -0.02
CA ALA A 46 20.42 11.58 -1.18
C ALA A 46 20.34 12.41 -2.47
N GLU A 47 21.21 12.13 -3.43
CA GLU A 47 21.19 12.84 -4.72
C GLU A 47 19.96 12.49 -5.56
N LEU A 48 19.42 11.28 -5.36
CA LEU A 48 18.27 10.74 -6.07
C LEU A 48 17.23 10.20 -5.08
N ILE A 49 15.96 10.53 -5.32
CA ILE A 49 14.81 10.04 -4.55
C ILE A 49 13.78 9.47 -5.53
N GLU A 50 13.28 8.28 -5.25
CA GLU A 50 12.22 7.63 -6.02
C GLU A 50 10.93 7.61 -5.20
N VAL A 51 9.80 7.93 -5.85
CA VAL A 51 8.47 7.89 -5.23
C VAL A 51 7.52 7.11 -6.14
N SER A 52 6.91 6.03 -5.62
CA SER A 52 5.96 5.22 -6.37
C SER A 52 4.54 5.76 -6.29
N SER A 53 3.85 5.83 -7.45
CA SER A 53 2.42 6.16 -7.49
C SER A 53 1.51 5.03 -6.99
N HIS A 54 2.05 3.81 -6.86
CA HIS A 54 1.30 2.62 -6.47
C HIS A 54 1.31 2.37 -4.96
N ALA A 55 2.34 2.86 -4.26
CA ALA A 55 2.45 2.77 -2.81
C ALA A 55 1.21 3.28 -2.04
N PRO A 56 0.65 4.47 -2.34
CA PRO A 56 -0.52 4.96 -1.61
C PRO A 56 -1.80 4.16 -1.91
N ALA A 57 -1.90 3.52 -3.09
CA ALA A 57 -3.04 2.67 -3.43
C ALA A 57 -2.99 1.30 -2.72
N ALA A 58 -1.79 0.85 -2.33
CA ALA A 58 -1.62 -0.42 -1.65
C ALA A 58 -2.23 -0.44 -0.23
N LEU A 59 -2.32 0.71 0.46
CA LEU A 59 -2.94 0.80 1.79
C LEU A 59 -4.47 0.55 1.77
N PRO A 60 -5.28 1.27 0.98
CA PRO A 60 -6.69 0.93 0.81
C PRO A 60 -6.90 -0.52 0.34
N ALA A 61 -6.02 -1.04 -0.51
CA ALA A 61 -6.10 -2.42 -0.97
C ALA A 61 -5.87 -3.43 0.16
N ALA A 62 -4.89 -3.18 1.04
CA ALA A 62 -4.69 -3.99 2.23
C ALA A 62 -5.90 -3.97 3.16
N ILE A 63 -6.52 -2.80 3.36
CA ILE A 63 -7.72 -2.64 4.20
C ILE A 63 -8.89 -3.41 3.59
N GLY A 64 -9.13 -3.28 2.29
CA GLY A 64 -10.18 -3.99 1.57
C GLY A 64 -10.03 -5.51 1.67
N LEU A 65 -8.82 -6.02 1.41
CA LEU A 65 -8.52 -7.46 1.54
C LEU A 65 -8.69 -7.95 2.99
N SER A 66 -8.28 -7.15 3.98
CA SER A 66 -8.47 -7.48 5.40
C SER A 66 -9.95 -7.51 5.79
N ALA A 67 -10.77 -6.61 5.25
CA ALA A 67 -12.22 -6.62 5.45
C ALA A 67 -12.88 -7.87 4.84
N PHE A 68 -12.45 -8.27 3.63
CA PHE A 68 -12.89 -9.54 3.01
C PHE A 68 -12.45 -10.76 3.82
N ALA A 69 -11.19 -10.80 4.27
CA ALA A 69 -10.71 -11.86 5.14
C ALA A 69 -11.52 -11.95 6.45
N ALA A 70 -11.84 -10.81 7.06
CA ALA A 70 -12.65 -10.75 8.27
C ALA A 70 -14.07 -11.29 8.06
N MET A 71 -14.68 -11.07 6.89
CA MET A 71 -15.97 -11.67 6.54
C MET A 71 -15.87 -13.20 6.39
N LEU A 72 -14.82 -13.70 5.72
CA LEU A 72 -14.65 -15.14 5.47
C LEU A 72 -14.26 -15.95 6.71
N LEU A 73 -13.46 -15.35 7.60
CA LEU A 73 -12.99 -16.00 8.82
C LEU A 73 -14.01 -15.90 9.97
N ARG A 74 -15.07 -15.10 9.81
CA ARG A 74 -16.12 -14.96 10.82
C ARG A 74 -17.01 -16.20 10.88
N ARG A 75 -16.98 -16.90 12.01
CA ARG A 75 -17.86 -18.06 12.28
C ARG A 75 -19.31 -17.72 12.63
N LYS A 76 -19.58 -16.48 13.04
CA LYS A 76 -20.93 -15.97 13.38
C LYS A 76 -21.07 -14.53 12.87
N GLY A 77 -21.24 -14.37 11.56
CA GLY A 77 -21.54 -13.07 10.95
C GLY A 77 -22.91 -12.55 11.40
N THR A 78 -23.02 -11.23 11.56
CA THR A 78 -24.33 -10.58 11.68
C THR A 78 -24.56 -9.76 10.41
N PRO A 79 -25.78 -9.67 9.89
CA PRO A 79 -26.05 -8.93 8.65
C PRO A 79 -25.62 -7.47 8.75
N ARG A 80 -25.71 -6.85 9.94
CA ARG A 80 -25.19 -5.49 10.19
C ARG A 80 -23.66 -5.40 10.22
N GLY A 81 -22.98 -6.43 10.68
CA GLY A 81 -21.51 -6.46 10.69
C GLY A 81 -20.95 -6.66 9.29
N ASP A 82 -21.58 -7.53 8.51
CA ASP A 82 -21.12 -7.88 7.17
C ASP A 82 -21.42 -6.74 6.18
N THR A 83 -22.53 -6.01 6.34
CA THR A 83 -22.77 -4.78 5.55
C THR A 83 -21.75 -3.68 5.83
N ARG A 84 -21.30 -3.52 7.08
CA ARG A 84 -20.24 -2.55 7.42
C ARG A 84 -18.89 -2.95 6.83
N LEU A 85 -18.53 -4.23 6.89
CA LEU A 85 -17.30 -4.74 6.28
C LEU A 85 -17.33 -4.62 4.76
N MET A 86 -18.48 -4.90 4.14
CA MET A 86 -18.69 -4.71 2.70
C MET A 86 -18.59 -3.23 2.32
N ALA A 87 -19.22 -2.34 3.07
CA ALA A 87 -19.12 -0.90 2.84
C ALA A 87 -17.67 -0.40 2.96
N ALA A 88 -16.92 -0.90 3.95
CA ALA A 88 -15.50 -0.58 4.10
C ALA A 88 -14.67 -1.07 2.90
N ALA A 89 -14.89 -2.31 2.46
CA ALA A 89 -14.21 -2.87 1.29
C ALA A 89 -14.52 -2.10 0.00
N LEU A 90 -15.78 -1.71 -0.20
CA LEU A 90 -16.20 -0.92 -1.36
C LEU A 90 -15.65 0.51 -1.32
N ALA A 91 -15.59 1.14 -0.15
CA ALA A 91 -14.99 2.47 0.01
C ALA A 91 -13.49 2.47 -0.30
N CYS A 92 -12.79 1.32 -0.19
CA CYS A 92 -11.39 1.22 -0.55
C CYS A 92 -11.15 1.33 -2.07
N ILE A 93 -12.12 0.96 -2.92
CA ILE A 93 -12.00 1.02 -4.38
C ILE A 93 -11.76 2.45 -4.89
N PRO A 94 -12.62 3.45 -4.60
CA PRO A 94 -12.35 4.83 -5.02
C PRO A 94 -11.10 5.39 -4.33
N LEU A 95 -10.81 4.98 -3.10
CA LEU A 95 -9.59 5.42 -2.41
C LEU A 95 -8.33 4.96 -3.13
N MET A 96 -8.26 3.74 -3.67
CA MET A 96 -7.11 3.29 -4.47
C MET A 96 -6.86 4.18 -5.70
N LEU A 97 -7.92 4.72 -6.29
CA LEU A 97 -7.83 5.59 -7.48
C LEU A 97 -7.51 7.03 -7.10
N LEU A 98 -8.03 7.51 -5.96
CA LEU A 98 -7.95 8.91 -5.57
C LEU A 98 -6.70 9.23 -4.74
N LEU A 99 -6.22 8.33 -3.87
CA LEU A 99 -5.06 8.57 -3.00
C LEU A 99 -3.73 8.85 -3.74
N PRO A 100 -3.43 8.24 -4.90
CA PRO A 100 -2.20 8.50 -5.63
C PRO A 100 -2.00 9.97 -5.99
N ILE A 101 -3.09 10.70 -6.28
CA ILE A 101 -3.04 12.10 -6.69
C ILE A 101 -2.52 13.02 -5.57
N PRO A 102 -3.18 13.13 -4.40
CA PRO A 102 -2.69 13.98 -3.32
C PRO A 102 -1.35 13.50 -2.77
N TYR A 103 -1.07 12.19 -2.80
CA TYR A 103 0.24 11.66 -2.40
C TYR A 103 1.37 12.23 -3.26
N LEU A 104 1.24 12.15 -4.58
CA LEU A 104 2.25 12.67 -5.51
C LEU A 104 2.36 14.19 -5.44
N LEU A 105 1.25 14.91 -5.24
CA LEU A 105 1.25 16.37 -5.07
C LEU A 105 1.99 16.78 -3.79
N THR A 106 1.77 16.05 -2.70
CA THR A 106 2.44 16.31 -1.41
C THR A 106 3.94 16.06 -1.52
N TRP A 107 4.34 14.91 -2.06
CA TRP A 107 5.76 14.60 -2.27
C TRP A 107 6.43 15.59 -3.21
N ARG A 108 5.76 16.00 -4.29
CA ARG A 108 6.26 17.03 -5.18
C ARG A 108 6.55 18.32 -4.42
N ALA A 109 5.62 18.81 -3.61
CA ALA A 109 5.82 20.04 -2.83
C ALA A 109 7.02 19.91 -1.86
N ILE A 110 7.07 18.82 -1.10
CA ILE A 110 8.17 18.54 -0.14
C ILE A 110 9.52 18.53 -0.86
N LEU A 111 9.62 17.81 -1.97
CA LEU A 111 10.87 17.63 -2.71
C LEU A 111 11.31 18.93 -3.39
N THR A 112 10.38 19.73 -3.94
CA THR A 112 10.72 21.05 -4.48
C THR A 112 11.21 22.01 -3.41
N ASP A 113 10.59 22.00 -2.22
CA ASP A 113 11.02 22.84 -1.09
C ASP A 113 12.42 22.45 -0.60
N HIS A 114 12.83 21.20 -0.83
CA HIS A 114 14.16 20.67 -0.47
C HIS A 114 15.17 20.74 -1.62
N GLY A 115 14.85 21.47 -2.71
CA GLY A 115 15.77 21.72 -3.81
C GLY A 115 15.94 20.54 -4.78
N TYR A 116 14.96 19.65 -4.87
CA TYR A 116 14.93 18.57 -5.87
C TYR A 116 14.10 18.97 -7.11
N THR A 117 14.53 18.50 -8.28
CA THR A 117 13.80 18.64 -9.54
C THR A 117 13.37 17.29 -10.08
N PRO A 118 12.21 17.20 -10.77
CA PRO A 118 11.75 15.95 -11.33
C PRO A 118 12.66 15.53 -12.48
N CYS A 119 13.11 14.28 -12.45
CA CYS A 119 13.86 13.67 -13.53
C CYS A 119 12.90 13.19 -14.61
N GLU A 120 13.20 13.44 -15.89
CA GLU A 120 12.45 12.81 -16.99
C GLU A 120 12.76 11.31 -17.05
N THR A 121 11.94 10.50 -16.38
CA THR A 121 11.98 9.05 -16.56
C THR A 121 10.83 8.60 -17.45
N THR A 122 11.01 8.75 -18.76
CA THR A 122 10.17 8.11 -19.79
C THR A 122 10.54 6.64 -19.94
N VAL A 123 10.40 5.84 -18.89
CA VAL A 123 10.51 4.38 -19.05
C VAL A 123 9.16 3.86 -19.57
N ALA A 124 9.09 3.68 -20.90
CA ALA A 124 8.04 2.92 -21.59
C ALA A 124 6.57 3.29 -21.26
N GLY A 125 6.24 4.57 -21.16
CA GLY A 125 4.85 5.04 -21.15
C GLY A 125 3.99 4.70 -19.93
N ARG A 126 4.53 4.05 -18.88
CA ARG A 126 3.84 3.81 -17.61
C ARG A 126 4.57 4.52 -16.47
N ARG A 127 4.07 5.69 -16.05
CA ARG A 127 4.59 6.44 -14.89
C ARG A 127 4.20 5.75 -13.57
N ALA A 128 4.92 4.67 -13.25
CA ALA A 128 4.75 3.97 -11.97
C ALA A 128 5.66 4.53 -10.87
N VAL A 129 6.83 5.06 -11.25
CA VAL A 129 7.85 5.59 -10.34
C VAL A 129 8.27 6.97 -10.83
N TYR A 130 8.30 7.92 -9.92
CA TYR A 130 8.73 9.30 -10.15
C TYR A 130 10.09 9.51 -9.50
N ARG A 131 11.11 9.82 -10.31
CA ARG A 131 12.46 10.12 -9.82
C ARG A 131 12.67 11.61 -9.67
N TRP A 132 13.41 11.96 -8.62
CA TRP A 132 13.76 13.33 -8.26
C TRP A 132 15.26 13.43 -8.02
N GLY A 133 15.91 14.41 -8.62
CA GLY A 133 17.35 14.66 -8.48
C GLY A 133 17.62 15.98 -7.78
N ARG A 134 18.70 16.09 -7.01
CA ARG A 134 19.08 17.36 -6.39
C ARG A 134 19.49 18.39 -7.45
N THR A 135 18.99 19.62 -7.36
CA THR A 135 19.26 20.67 -8.37
C THR A 135 20.75 20.99 -8.50
N ALA A 136 21.51 20.86 -7.41
CA ALA A 136 22.94 21.13 -7.37
C ALA A 136 23.82 20.06 -8.06
N SER A 137 23.33 18.83 -8.25
CA SER A 137 24.10 17.71 -8.81
C SER A 137 24.05 17.61 -10.35
N GLY A 138 23.35 18.53 -11.04
CA GLY A 138 23.22 18.50 -12.50
C GLY A 138 22.12 17.55 -13.00
N SER A 139 22.10 17.24 -14.30
CA SER A 139 21.04 16.44 -14.92
C SER A 139 20.95 15.04 -14.32
N CYS A 140 19.74 14.53 -14.08
CA CYS A 140 19.51 13.14 -13.67
C CYS A 140 19.98 12.15 -14.75
N ARG A 141 21.24 11.74 -14.70
CA ARG A 141 21.83 10.68 -15.52
C ARG A 141 22.70 9.79 -14.66
#